data_AF-A0A087TUE2-F1
#
_entry.id   AF-A0A087TUE2-F1
#
_cell.length_a   1.000
_cell.length_b   1.000
_cell.length_c   1.000
_cell.angle_alpha   90.00
_cell.angle_beta   90.00
_cell.angle_gamma   90.00
#
_symmetry.space_group_name_H-M   'P 1'
#
loop_
_entity.id
_entity.type
_entity.pdbx_description
1 polymer ?
#
loop_
_entity_poly.entity_id
_entity_poly.type
_entity_poly.pdbx_seq_one_letter_code
_entity_poly.pdbx_strand_id
1 'polypeptide(L)'
;MTPPPYYHEKYAAYCAEVGRGLPLRDNRTVSEYAEACFKVGQKCEVDVVNLYQEMIKDENWPRYLIDGLHFSHAGSVLVYALLWPHIAKRVQVNKMILPPWNEIDLLHPEKDLKQH
;
A
#
# COMPACT_ATOMS: atom_id res chain seq x y z
N MET A 1 7.44 -0.72 3.11
CA MET A 1 6.76 0.59 3.04
C MET A 1 6.66 1.15 4.45
N THR A 2 6.89 2.45 4.65
CA THR A 2 6.72 3.10 5.96
C THR A 2 5.22 3.30 6.27
N PRO A 3 4.81 3.43 7.55
CA PRO A 3 3.43 3.81 7.87
C PRO A 3 3.07 5.18 7.25
N PRO A 4 1.81 5.41 6.86
CA PRO A 4 1.32 6.72 6.44
C PRO A 4 1.19 7.68 7.63
N PRO A 5 1.03 9.01 7.40
CA PRO A 5 0.68 9.95 8.46
C PRO A 5 -0.65 9.58 9.12
N TYR A 6 -0.79 10.00 10.38
CA TYR A 6 -1.97 9.80 11.20
C TYR A 6 -2.68 11.15 11.41
N TYR A 7 -3.97 11.20 11.14
CA TYR A 7 -4.76 12.42 11.35
C TYR A 7 -5.67 12.29 12.57
N HIS A 8 -5.19 12.83 13.70
CA HIS A 8 -5.82 12.67 15.00
C HIS A 8 -7.27 13.16 15.04
N GLU A 9 -7.55 14.36 14.54
CA GLU A 9 -8.88 14.98 14.62
C GLU A 9 -9.95 14.13 13.92
N LYS A 10 -9.64 13.65 12.71
CA LYS A 10 -10.55 12.82 11.93
C LYS A 10 -10.75 11.44 12.55
N TYR A 11 -9.69 10.87 13.12
CA TYR A 11 -9.78 9.56 13.76
C TYR A 11 -10.49 9.61 15.11
N ALA A 12 -10.30 10.69 15.86
CA ALA A 12 -11.08 10.95 17.07
C ALA A 12 -12.57 11.09 16.76
N ALA A 13 -12.93 11.83 15.70
CA ALA A 13 -14.32 11.96 15.26
C ALA A 13 -14.92 10.60 14.85
N TYR A 14 -14.19 9.81 14.06
CA TYR A 14 -14.60 8.46 13.69
C TYR A 14 -14.80 7.57 14.91
N CYS A 15 -13.84 7.55 15.84
CA CYS A 15 -13.94 6.77 17.08
C CYS A 15 -15.19 7.13 17.90
N ALA A 16 -15.50 8.42 18.03
CA ALA A 16 -16.71 8.89 18.70
C ALA A 16 -17.99 8.41 17.98
N GLU A 17 -18.02 8.48 16.64
CA GLU A 17 -19.15 8.04 15.82
C GLU A 17 -19.42 6.54 15.96
N VAL A 18 -18.37 5.72 15.97
CA VAL A 18 -18.51 4.24 16.03
C VAL A 18 -18.46 3.67 17.45
N GLY A 19 -18.46 4.52 18.48
CA GLY A 19 -18.41 4.10 19.89
C GLY A 19 -17.12 3.37 20.28
N ARG A 20 -15.99 3.67 19.62
CA ARG A 20 -14.68 3.07 19.90
C ARG A 20 -13.84 3.97 20.78
N GLY A 21 -13.03 3.38 21.66
CA GLY A 21 -12.01 4.10 22.41
C GLY A 21 -10.92 4.66 21.49
N LEU A 22 -10.48 5.88 21.76
CA LEU A 22 -9.40 6.54 21.04
C LEU A 22 -8.04 5.95 21.50
N PRO A 23 -7.26 5.30 20.62
CA PRO A 23 -5.94 4.82 20.98
C PRO A 23 -4.97 5.98 21.24
N LEU A 24 -3.97 5.74 22.10
CA LEU A 24 -2.86 6.66 22.29
C LEU A 24 -1.97 6.63 21.03
N ARG A 25 -2.18 7.59 20.13
CA ARG A 25 -1.41 7.74 18.89
C ARG A 25 -1.22 9.21 18.56
N ASP A 26 -0.01 9.53 18.09
CA ASP A 26 0.39 10.87 17.67
C ASP A 26 1.14 10.80 16.33
N ASN A 27 0.91 11.79 15.47
CA ASN A 27 1.54 11.86 14.16
C ASN A 27 3.06 12.09 14.26
N ARG A 28 3.54 12.72 15.34
CA ARG A 28 4.98 12.84 15.61
C ARG A 28 5.63 11.47 15.81
N THR A 29 5.06 10.63 16.67
CA THR A 29 5.56 9.26 16.89
C THR A 29 5.48 8.44 15.61
N VAL A 30 4.44 8.62 14.79
CA VAL A 30 4.34 7.98 13.48
C VAL A 30 5.47 8.42 12.54
N SER A 31 5.84 9.70 12.53
CA SER A 31 6.98 10.21 11.77
C SER A 31 8.31 9.57 12.21
N GLU A 32 8.53 9.46 13.52
CA GLU A 32 9.73 8.85 14.09
C GLU A 32 9.83 7.36 13.71
N TYR A 33 8.69 6.66 13.78
CA TYR A 33 8.62 5.25 13.37
C TYR A 33 8.78 5.07 11.85
N ALA A 34 8.22 5.98 11.03
CA ALA A 34 8.42 5.97 9.59
C ALA A 34 9.89 6.12 9.21
N GLU A 35 10.60 7.04 9.87
CA GLU A 35 12.03 7.24 9.69
C GLU A 35 12.84 5.99 10.10
N ALA A 36 12.49 5.37 11.24
CA ALA A 36 13.12 4.13 11.68
C ALA A 36 12.91 2.99 10.67
N CYS A 37 11.68 2.79 10.17
CA CYS A 37 11.38 1.80 9.12
C CYS A 37 12.20 2.06 7.85
N PHE A 38 12.32 3.33 7.43
CA PHE A 38 13.09 3.70 6.25
C PHE A 38 14.57 3.34 6.42
N LYS A 39 15.19 3.73 7.54
CA LYS A 39 16.59 3.40 7.86
C LYS A 39 16.85 1.90 7.93
N VAL A 40 15.92 1.13 8.52
CA VAL A 40 16.05 -0.33 8.59
C VAL A 40 16.07 -0.92 7.19
N GLY A 41 15.16 -0.50 6.29
CA GLY A 41 15.15 -1.05 4.95
C GLY A 41 16.38 -0.65 4.12
N GLN A 42 16.92 0.56 4.32
CA GLN A 42 18.23 0.93 3.75
C GLN A 42 19.35 0.01 4.25
N LYS A 43 19.41 -0.25 5.56
CA LYS A 43 20.42 -1.14 6.17
C LYS A 43 20.29 -2.58 5.67
N CYS A 44 19.06 -3.03 5.41
CA CYS A 44 18.77 -4.37 4.88
C CYS A 44 18.86 -4.45 3.35
N GLU A 45 19.24 -3.36 2.66
CA GLU A 45 19.33 -3.28 1.20
C GLU A 45 18.02 -3.72 0.49
N VAL A 46 16.87 -3.41 1.09
CA VAL A 46 15.56 -3.65 0.50
C VAL A 46 14.95 -2.36 -0.02
N ASP A 47 14.22 -2.44 -1.13
CA ASP A 47 13.46 -1.30 -1.64
C ASP A 47 12.39 -0.86 -0.63
N VAL A 48 12.43 0.41 -0.22
CA VAL A 48 11.44 1.00 0.70
C VAL A 48 10.70 2.15 0.03
N VAL A 49 9.38 2.04 -0.02
CA VAL A 49 8.49 3.18 -0.26
C VAL A 49 8.30 3.96 1.04
N ASN A 50 8.77 5.20 1.08
CA ASN A 50 8.59 6.10 2.22
C ASN A 50 7.25 6.84 2.13
N LEU A 51 6.16 6.11 2.37
CA LEU A 51 4.80 6.60 2.21
C LEU A 51 4.50 7.82 3.07
N TYR A 52 5.03 7.88 4.31
CA TYR A 52 4.88 9.05 5.17
C TYR A 52 5.33 10.33 4.46
N GLN A 53 6.58 10.35 3.98
CA GLN A 53 7.18 11.50 3.32
C GLN A 53 6.48 11.83 2.00
N GLU A 54 6.06 10.84 1.23
CA GLU A 54 5.32 11.10 -0.02
C GLU A 54 3.94 11.71 0.23
N MET A 55 3.22 11.28 1.27
CA MET A 55 1.90 11.84 1.58
C MET A 55 1.98 13.27 2.09
N ILE A 56 2.89 13.59 3.03
CA ILE A 56 2.98 14.92 3.65
C ILE A 56 3.46 16.03 2.71
N LYS A 57 3.98 15.70 1.51
CA LYS A 57 4.28 16.69 0.46
C LYS A 57 3.04 17.40 -0.05
N ASP A 58 1.87 16.78 0.08
CA ASP A 58 0.59 17.39 -0.23
C ASP A 58 0.11 18.19 0.99
N GLU A 59 -0.12 19.49 0.83
CA GLU A 59 -0.67 20.34 1.90
C GLU A 59 -2.04 19.84 2.39
N ASN A 60 -2.79 19.17 1.51
CA ASN A 60 -4.07 18.54 1.81
C ASN A 60 -3.95 17.01 1.96
N TRP A 61 -2.82 16.51 2.47
CA TRP A 61 -2.60 15.08 2.72
C TRP A 61 -3.73 14.36 3.50
N PRO A 62 -4.52 14.98 4.41
CA PRO A 62 -5.60 14.27 5.09
C PRO A 62 -6.65 13.68 4.13
N ARG A 63 -6.74 14.19 2.89
CA ARG A 63 -7.59 13.61 1.83
C ARG A 63 -7.23 12.17 1.48
N TYR A 64 -6.01 11.72 1.77
CA TYR A 64 -5.58 10.35 1.54
C TYR A 64 -6.14 9.36 2.55
N LEU A 65 -6.83 9.82 3.61
CA LEU A 65 -7.36 8.98 4.67
C LEU A 65 -8.90 9.11 4.77
N ILE A 66 -9.61 7.99 4.94
CA ILE A 66 -11.07 7.96 5.12
C ILE A 66 -11.44 8.52 6.49
N ASP A 67 -10.87 7.93 7.52
CA ASP A 67 -11.18 8.17 8.93
C ASP A 67 -10.00 8.77 9.68
N GLY A 68 -8.92 9.17 8.98
CA GLY A 68 -7.69 9.64 9.62
C GLY A 68 -6.67 8.54 9.92
N LEU A 69 -6.98 7.28 9.56
CA LEU A 69 -6.05 6.15 9.65
C LEU A 69 -6.03 5.29 8.37
N HIS A 70 -7.19 4.84 7.89
CA HIS A 70 -7.31 3.98 6.71
C HIS A 70 -7.31 4.78 5.41
N PHE A 71 -6.77 4.21 4.33
CA PHE A 71 -6.66 4.90 3.05
C PHE A 71 -8.02 5.17 2.41
N SER A 72 -8.17 6.39 1.89
CA SER A 72 -9.23 6.73 0.94
C SER A 72 -8.93 6.13 -0.45
N HIS A 73 -9.84 6.32 -1.39
CA HIS A 73 -9.57 6.01 -2.79
C HIS A 73 -8.33 6.75 -3.30
N ALA A 74 -8.22 8.06 -3.01
CA ALA A 74 -7.06 8.85 -3.38
C ALA A 74 -5.77 8.34 -2.71
N GLY A 75 -5.85 7.94 -1.44
CA GLY A 75 -4.71 7.34 -0.73
C GLY A 75 -4.26 6.02 -1.37
N SER A 76 -5.21 5.16 -1.73
CA SER A 76 -4.94 3.88 -2.39
C SER A 76 -4.31 4.08 -3.77
N VAL A 77 -4.77 5.06 -4.55
CA VAL A 77 -4.18 5.41 -5.86
C VAL A 77 -2.73 5.87 -5.71
N LEU A 78 -2.45 6.72 -4.73
CA LEU A 78 -1.07 7.17 -4.45
C LEU A 78 -0.18 5.97 -4.07
N VAL A 79 -0.65 5.11 -3.16
CA VAL A 79 0.09 3.89 -2.75
C VAL A 79 0.39 3.01 -3.97
N TYR A 80 -0.59 2.78 -4.85
CA TYR A 80 -0.37 2.02 -6.08
C TYR A 80 0.70 2.66 -6.96
N ALA A 81 0.61 3.96 -7.23
CA ALA A 81 1.55 4.67 -8.08
C ALA A 81 2.99 4.63 -7.55
N LEU A 82 3.17 4.70 -6.22
CA LEU A 82 4.47 4.62 -5.57
C LEU A 82 5.02 3.18 -5.53
N LEU A 83 4.15 2.19 -5.31
CA LEU A 83 4.55 0.81 -5.11
C LEU A 83 4.80 0.06 -6.42
N TRP A 84 3.99 0.34 -7.45
CA TRP A 84 4.01 -0.40 -8.70
C TRP A 84 5.37 -0.43 -9.40
N PRO A 85 6.15 0.66 -9.49
CA PRO A 85 7.48 0.61 -10.11
C PRO A 85 8.44 -0.39 -9.44
N HIS A 86 8.31 -0.63 -8.13
CA HIS A 86 9.12 -1.60 -7.40
C HIS A 86 8.64 -3.04 -7.63
N ILE A 87 7.32 -3.24 -7.67
CA ILE A 87 6.71 -4.56 -7.96
C ILE A 87 7.00 -4.95 -9.40
N ALA A 88 6.74 -4.06 -10.36
CA ALA A 88 6.89 -4.28 -11.79
C ALA A 88 8.28 -4.82 -12.13
N LYS A 89 9.36 -4.24 -11.57
CA LYS A 89 10.74 -4.74 -11.76
C LYS A 89 10.93 -6.21 -11.37
N ARG A 90 10.15 -6.71 -10.41
CA ARG A 90 10.24 -8.09 -9.89
C ARG A 90 9.28 -9.05 -10.59
N VAL A 91 8.16 -8.54 -11.09
CA VAL A 91 7.10 -9.38 -11.70
C VAL A 91 7.07 -9.34 -13.22
N GLN A 92 7.76 -8.39 -13.87
CA GLN A 92 7.80 -8.29 -15.35
C GLN A 92 8.33 -9.55 -16.04
N VAL A 93 9.14 -10.35 -15.34
CA VAL A 93 9.65 -11.63 -15.85
C VAL A 93 8.63 -12.77 -15.77
N ASN A 94 7.55 -12.60 -14.99
CA ASN A 94 6.55 -13.64 -14.82
C ASN A 94 5.63 -13.69 -16.03
N LYS A 95 5.69 -14.81 -16.75
CA LYS A 95 4.75 -15.12 -17.82
C LYS A 95 3.47 -15.68 -17.22
N MET A 96 2.35 -15.44 -17.89
CA MET A 96 1.10 -16.13 -17.58
C MET A 96 1.37 -17.64 -17.63
N ILE A 97 0.97 -18.36 -16.57
CA ILE A 97 1.28 -19.79 -16.44
C ILE A 97 0.53 -20.59 -17.51
N LEU A 98 -0.74 -20.24 -17.70
CA LEU A 98 -1.65 -20.79 -18.70
C LEU A 98 -1.95 -19.75 -19.79
N PRO A 99 -2.39 -20.18 -20.97
CA PRO A 99 -2.85 -19.26 -22.00
C PRO A 99 -4.11 -18.50 -21.57
N PRO A 100 -4.42 -17.36 -22.20
CA PRO A 100 -5.72 -16.70 -22.12
C PRO A 100 -6.88 -17.67 -22.39
N TRP A 101 -8.02 -17.46 -21.73
CA TRP A 101 -9.17 -18.36 -21.86
C TRP A 101 -9.67 -18.53 -23.31
N ASN A 102 -9.47 -17.52 -24.15
CA ASN A 102 -9.84 -17.50 -25.56
C ASN A 102 -8.82 -18.19 -26.48
N GLU A 103 -7.71 -18.67 -25.92
CA GLU A 103 -6.66 -19.42 -26.62
C GLU A 103 -6.63 -20.91 -26.20
N ILE A 104 -7.53 -21.34 -25.31
CA ILE A 104 -7.65 -22.74 -24.86
C ILE A 104 -8.45 -23.55 -25.89
N ASP A 105 -7.97 -24.75 -26.23
CA ASP A 105 -8.75 -25.73 -26.98
C ASP A 105 -9.90 -26.24 -26.09
N LEU A 106 -11.12 -25.75 -26.34
CA LEU A 106 -12.31 -26.13 -25.56
C LEU A 106 -12.66 -27.62 -25.65
N LEU A 107 -12.23 -28.30 -26.71
CA LEU A 107 -12.46 -29.74 -26.89
C LEU A 107 -11.40 -30.58 -26.18
N HIS A 108 -10.19 -30.04 -26.03
CA HIS A 108 -9.05 -30.72 -25.42
C HIS A 108 -8.22 -29.81 -24.49
N PRO A 109 -8.85 -29.21 -23.44
CA PRO A 109 -8.19 -28.22 -22.60
C PRO A 109 -7.01 -28.80 -21.80
N GLU A 110 -6.98 -30.12 -21.62
CA GLU A 110 -5.86 -30.82 -20.98
C GLU A 110 -4.53 -30.66 -21.72
N LYS A 111 -4.57 -30.38 -23.03
CA LYS A 111 -3.36 -30.17 -23.84
C LYS A 111 -2.67 -28.83 -23.55
N ASP A 112 -3.42 -27.86 -23.04
CA ASP A 112 -2.93 -26.52 -22.69
C ASP A 112 -2.42 -26.43 -21.23
N LEU A 113 -2.58 -27.50 -20.45
CA LEU A 113 -2.00 -27.63 -19.12
C LEU A 113 -0.50 -27.97 -19.25
N LYS A 114 0.39 -27.05 -18.84
CA LYS A 114 1.83 -27.34 -18.79
C LYS A 114 2.11 -28.48 -17.81
N GLN A 115 2.78 -29.54 -18.25
CA GLN A 115 3.36 -30.53 -17.35
C GLN A 115 4.51 -29.86 -16.58
N HIS A 116 4.40 -29.83 -15.25
CA HIS A 116 5.42 -29.30 -14.35
C HIS A 116 6.49 -30.35 -14.04
#